data_AF-A0A8J7DXI9-F1
#
_entry.id   AF-A0A8J7DXI9-F1
#
_cell.length_a   1.000
_cell.length_b   1.000
_cell.length_c   1.000
_cell.angle_alpha   90.00
_cell.angle_beta   90.00
_cell.angle_gamma   90.00
#
_symmetry.space_group_name_H-M   'P 1'
#
loop_
_entity.id
_entity.type
_entity.pdbx_description
1 polymer ?
#
loop_
_entity_poly.entity_id
_entity_poly.type
_entity_poly.pdbx_seq_one_letter_code
_entity_poly.pdbx_strand_id
1 'polypeptide(L)'
;MNFCIQVSNPVFLYSPNEIASDLAEAIQVIFPMETEKVFIVWNCIYIPLSYKYDISVIIDDILPMLSDVTNKKKGSYRVFFGSDTFNAEWNLSWYDESIYISAKWNNLAGNLVDLALSNCSKLETKIEIFLSEYKKLLQQLSIAVEKSELSIVEQESYKLMLDLQASIKNYGSLYQVDTKTS
;
A
#
# COMPACT_ATOMS: atom_id res chain seq x y z
N MET A 1 -10.39 -10.72 10.74
CA MET A 1 -9.79 -10.28 9.47
C MET A 1 -8.36 -9.90 9.81
N ASN A 2 -7.38 -10.65 9.31
CA ASN A 2 -6.00 -10.54 9.81
C ASN A 2 -5.16 -9.53 9.03
N PHE A 3 -5.60 -9.13 7.84
CA PHE A 3 -4.98 -8.10 7.03
C PHE A 3 -6.06 -7.33 6.26
N CYS A 4 -6.06 -6.01 6.36
CA CYS A 4 -6.78 -5.13 5.44
C CYS A 4 -6.15 -3.76 5.35
N ILE A 5 -6.47 -3.03 4.28
CA ILE A 5 -5.99 -1.66 4.07
C ILE A 5 -7.19 -0.73 4.04
N GLN A 6 -7.29 0.16 5.03
CA GLN A 6 -8.27 1.24 5.04
C GLN A 6 -7.65 2.49 4.39
N VAL A 7 -8.07 2.74 3.17
CA VAL A 7 -7.89 3.96 2.40
C VAL A 7 -8.97 4.95 2.81
N SER A 8 -8.59 5.98 3.55
CA SER A 8 -9.44 7.14 3.87
C SER A 8 -9.72 7.97 2.60
N ASN A 9 -10.26 9.19 2.73
CA ASN A 9 -10.57 10.11 1.63
C ASN A 9 -9.68 11.37 1.65
N PRO A 10 -8.34 11.22 1.51
CA PRO A 10 -7.40 12.32 1.71
C PRO A 10 -7.67 13.48 0.75
N VAL A 11 -7.49 14.70 1.25
CA VAL A 11 -7.38 15.89 0.40
C VAL A 11 -6.09 15.79 -0.40
N PHE A 12 -6.14 16.19 -1.66
CA PHE A 12 -4.99 16.31 -2.54
C PHE A 12 -5.00 17.67 -3.24
N LEU A 13 -3.82 18.12 -3.65
CA LEU A 13 -3.60 19.43 -4.25
C LEU A 13 -3.74 19.38 -5.78
N TYR A 14 -4.31 20.45 -6.32
CA TYR A 14 -4.23 20.77 -7.75
C TYR A 14 -2.92 21.53 -8.01
N SER A 15 -2.06 21.01 -8.87
CA SER A 15 -0.67 21.48 -9.03
C SER A 15 -0.16 21.34 -10.48
N PRO A 16 -0.82 21.95 -11.47
CA PRO A 16 -0.53 21.75 -12.89
C PRO A 16 0.85 22.27 -13.35
N ASN A 17 1.49 23.13 -12.54
CA ASN A 17 2.80 23.70 -12.84
C ASN A 17 3.96 22.95 -12.17
N GLU A 18 3.67 21.98 -11.31
CA GLU A 18 4.68 21.19 -10.63
C GLU A 18 5.17 20.04 -11.52
N ILE A 19 6.46 19.73 -11.38
CA ILE A 19 7.12 18.64 -12.09
C ILE A 19 7.77 17.75 -11.03
N ALA A 20 7.31 16.51 -10.95
CA ALA A 20 7.91 15.49 -10.09
C ALA A 20 8.87 14.61 -10.92
N SER A 21 9.99 14.21 -10.31
CA SER A 21 10.95 13.26 -10.88
C SER A 21 10.28 11.93 -11.16
N ASP A 22 9.49 11.43 -10.23
CA ASP A 22 8.90 10.10 -10.23
C ASP A 22 7.56 10.06 -9.47
N LEU A 23 7.00 8.86 -9.29
CA LEU A 23 5.75 8.65 -8.57
C LEU A 23 5.85 9.00 -7.08
N ALA A 24 6.98 8.70 -6.43
CA ALA A 24 7.18 8.96 -5.01
C ALA A 24 7.15 10.48 -4.74
N GLU A 25 7.88 11.26 -5.54
CA GLU A 25 7.85 12.71 -5.46
C GLU A 25 6.46 13.26 -5.81
N ALA A 26 5.77 12.70 -6.82
CA ALA A 26 4.41 13.12 -7.16
C ALA A 26 3.46 12.96 -5.97
N ILE A 27 3.45 11.80 -5.29
CA ILE A 27 2.65 11.56 -4.09
C ILE A 27 3.03 12.57 -2.99
N GLN A 28 4.33 12.82 -2.81
CA GLN A 28 4.79 13.79 -1.83
C GLN A 28 4.32 15.21 -2.14
N VAL A 29 4.28 15.64 -3.41
CA VAL A 29 3.80 16.97 -3.81
C VAL A 29 2.29 17.09 -3.62
N ILE A 30 1.55 16.09 -4.07
CA ILE A 30 0.08 16.13 -4.16
C ILE A 30 -0.59 16.09 -2.78
N PHE A 31 -0.06 15.31 -1.84
CA PHE A 31 -0.70 15.14 -0.54
C PHE A 31 -0.16 16.16 0.48
N PRO A 32 -1.03 16.98 1.10
CA PRO A 32 -0.64 17.87 2.19
C PRO A 32 -0.24 17.11 3.46
N MET A 33 0.45 17.82 4.37
CA MET A 33 0.73 17.30 5.71
C MET A 33 -0.53 17.27 6.58
N GLU A 34 -0.52 16.42 7.62
CA GLU A 34 -1.56 16.36 8.66
C GLU A 34 -2.99 16.16 8.14
N THR A 35 -3.12 15.48 7.00
CA THR A 35 -4.41 15.03 6.46
C THR A 35 -4.75 13.62 6.92
N GLU A 36 -5.86 13.09 6.41
CA GLU A 36 -6.24 11.70 6.60
C GLU A 36 -5.13 10.72 6.19
N LYS A 37 -5.09 9.58 6.88
CA LYS A 37 -4.05 8.55 6.74
C LYS A 37 -4.61 7.29 6.07
N VAL A 38 -3.73 6.49 5.49
CA VAL A 38 -3.99 5.07 5.20
C VAL A 38 -3.77 4.29 6.49
N PHE A 39 -4.54 3.22 6.72
CA PHE A 39 -4.28 2.29 7.80
C PHE A 39 -4.03 0.90 7.25
N ILE A 40 -2.88 0.31 7.58
CA ILE A 40 -2.70 -1.14 7.47
C ILE A 40 -3.22 -1.74 8.76
N VAL A 41 -4.24 -2.58 8.67
CA VAL A 41 -4.72 -3.37 9.80
C VAL A 41 -4.02 -4.72 9.75
N TRP A 42 -3.14 -4.98 10.70
CA TRP A 42 -2.35 -6.21 10.78
C TRP A 42 -2.65 -6.93 12.08
N ASN A 43 -3.34 -8.08 12.01
CA ASN A 43 -3.79 -8.85 13.18
C ASN A 43 -4.46 -7.97 14.26
N CYS A 44 -5.42 -7.13 13.84
CA CYS A 44 -6.14 -6.16 14.68
C CYS A 44 -5.32 -4.96 15.19
N ILE A 45 -4.07 -4.81 14.75
CA ILE A 45 -3.26 -3.62 15.02
C ILE A 45 -3.41 -2.64 13.86
N TYR A 46 -3.84 -1.41 14.18
CA TYR A 46 -4.01 -0.35 13.20
C TYR A 46 -2.71 0.43 13.07
N ILE A 47 -2.04 0.33 11.92
CA ILE A 47 -0.79 1.01 11.63
C ILE A 47 -1.09 2.19 10.71
N PRO A 48 -1.03 3.44 11.22
CA PRO A 48 -1.31 4.63 10.42
C PRO A 48 -0.13 4.99 9.51
N LEU A 49 -0.43 5.35 8.27
CA LEU A 49 0.53 5.79 7.24
C LEU A 49 0.08 7.11 6.64
N SER A 50 0.93 8.13 6.72
CA SER A 50 0.80 9.40 6.01
C SER A 50 0.98 9.19 4.51
N TYR A 51 0.08 9.75 3.70
CA TYR A 51 0.27 9.75 2.25
C TYR A 51 1.56 10.47 1.84
N LYS A 52 1.82 11.64 2.43
CA LYS A 52 2.95 12.50 2.05
C LYS A 52 4.32 11.92 2.43
N TYR A 53 4.43 11.19 3.54
CA TYR A 53 5.73 10.77 4.10
C TYR A 53 5.92 9.26 4.21
N ASP A 54 4.85 8.50 4.47
CA ASP A 54 4.98 7.05 4.52
C ASP A 54 4.77 6.47 3.12
N ILE A 55 3.60 6.74 2.51
CA ILE A 55 3.24 6.15 1.21
C ILE A 55 4.22 6.60 0.11
N SER A 56 4.58 7.88 0.05
CA SER A 56 5.58 8.37 -0.91
C SER A 56 6.92 7.63 -0.79
N VAL A 57 7.36 7.29 0.42
CA VAL A 57 8.64 6.60 0.67
C VAL A 57 8.55 5.12 0.31
N ILE A 58 7.43 4.46 0.64
CA ILE A 58 7.30 3.00 0.51
C ILE A 58 6.64 2.55 -0.79
N ILE A 59 6.15 3.46 -1.64
CA ILE A 59 5.45 3.07 -2.87
C ILE A 59 6.35 2.27 -3.80
N ASP A 60 7.62 2.66 -3.94
CA ASP A 60 8.59 1.98 -4.78
C ASP A 60 9.01 0.61 -4.23
N ASP A 61 8.74 0.34 -2.94
CA ASP A 61 8.87 -0.98 -2.34
C ASP A 61 7.59 -1.83 -2.53
N ILE A 62 6.42 -1.20 -2.44
CA ILE A 62 5.11 -1.85 -2.60
C ILE A 62 4.93 -2.38 -4.02
N LEU A 63 5.21 -1.56 -5.05
CA LEU A 63 4.87 -1.92 -6.43
C LEU A 63 5.63 -3.16 -6.93
N PRO A 64 6.96 -3.28 -6.75
CA PRO A 64 7.69 -4.48 -7.15
C PRO A 64 7.26 -5.71 -6.37
N MET A 65 6.97 -5.58 -5.07
CA MET A 65 6.43 -6.67 -4.24
C MET A 65 5.11 -7.20 -4.81
N LEU A 66 4.15 -6.30 -5.10
CA LEU A 66 2.86 -6.69 -5.67
C LEU A 66 3.01 -7.30 -7.06
N SER A 67 3.91 -6.75 -7.88
CA SER A 67 4.23 -7.28 -9.21
C SER A 67 4.76 -8.71 -9.14
N ASP A 68 5.66 -9.00 -8.22
CA ASP A 68 6.22 -10.34 -8.04
C ASP A 68 5.16 -11.36 -7.60
N VAL A 69 4.32 -10.99 -6.64
CA VAL A 69 3.21 -11.82 -6.16
C VAL A 69 2.18 -12.07 -7.27
N THR A 70 1.91 -11.07 -8.12
CA THR A 70 0.94 -11.18 -9.23
C THR A 70 1.45 -12.07 -10.35
N ASN A 71 2.75 -11.98 -10.69
CA ASN A 71 3.30 -12.61 -11.90
C ASN A 71 3.89 -14.01 -11.67
N LYS A 72 4.18 -14.40 -10.42
CA LYS A 72 4.83 -15.68 -10.10
C LYS A 72 3.86 -16.60 -9.36
N LYS A 73 3.67 -17.83 -9.86
CA LYS A 73 2.83 -18.86 -9.20
C LYS A 73 3.34 -19.28 -7.82
N LYS A 74 4.64 -19.13 -7.57
CA LYS A 74 5.29 -19.39 -6.30
C LYS A 74 6.56 -18.55 -6.20
N GLY A 75 6.96 -18.20 -4.99
CA GLY A 75 8.16 -17.40 -4.80
C GLY A 75 8.34 -16.95 -3.37
N SER A 76 9.37 -16.13 -3.19
CA SER A 76 9.65 -15.41 -1.96
C SER A 76 10.11 -14.01 -2.31
N TYR A 77 9.73 -13.04 -1.48
CA TYR A 77 10.09 -11.64 -1.64
C TYR A 77 10.44 -11.06 -0.29
N ARG A 78 11.51 -10.28 -0.23
CA ARG A 78 11.91 -9.56 0.98
C ARG A 78 11.82 -8.08 0.68
N VAL A 79 11.00 -7.38 1.45
CA VAL A 79 10.77 -5.94 1.29
C VAL A 79 11.15 -5.22 2.57
N PHE A 80 11.79 -4.06 2.43
CA PHE A 80 12.21 -3.21 3.54
C PHE A 80 11.50 -1.87 3.41
N PHE A 81 10.50 -1.65 4.25
CA PHE A 81 9.83 -0.36 4.32
C PHE A 81 10.66 0.59 5.17
N GLY A 82 11.12 1.68 4.55
CA GLY A 82 12.11 2.59 5.11
C GLY A 82 11.56 3.89 5.69
N SER A 83 10.24 4.07 5.82
CA SER A 83 9.69 5.31 6.36
C SER A 83 10.02 5.49 7.84
N ASP A 84 10.23 6.74 8.27
CA ASP A 84 10.52 7.10 9.66
C ASP A 84 9.43 6.60 10.61
N THR A 85 8.16 6.70 10.22
CA THR A 85 7.00 6.29 11.03
C THR A 85 6.50 4.88 10.73
N PHE A 86 7.08 4.22 9.73
CA PHE A 86 6.79 2.85 9.34
C PHE A 86 8.05 2.17 8.82
N ASN A 87 8.87 1.68 9.76
CA ASN A 87 10.08 0.94 9.48
C ASN A 87 9.87 -0.54 9.79
N ALA A 88 9.81 -1.35 8.74
CA ALA A 88 9.54 -2.77 8.86
C ALA A 88 10.22 -3.56 7.75
N GLU A 89 10.55 -4.82 8.06
CA GLU A 89 10.98 -5.78 7.07
C GLU A 89 9.92 -6.87 6.96
N TRP A 90 9.42 -7.11 5.75
CA TRP A 90 8.52 -8.24 5.51
C TRP A 90 9.22 -9.28 4.65
N ASN A 91 9.16 -10.53 5.13
CA ASN A 91 9.58 -11.71 4.40
C ASN A 91 8.33 -12.45 3.94
N LEU A 92 8.06 -12.41 2.64
CA LEU A 92 6.93 -13.04 1.99
C LEU A 92 7.38 -14.37 1.37
N SER A 93 6.55 -15.38 1.48
CA SER A 93 6.64 -16.62 0.71
C SER A 93 5.25 -17.02 0.27
N TRP A 94 5.09 -17.36 -1.01
CA TRP A 94 3.82 -17.80 -1.55
C TRP A 94 4.00 -19.04 -2.40
N TYR A 95 2.98 -19.89 -2.34
CA TYR A 95 2.87 -21.09 -3.12
C TYR A 95 1.39 -21.37 -3.31
N ASP A 96 1.04 -21.74 -4.55
CA ASP A 96 -0.34 -22.02 -4.93
C ASP A 96 -1.22 -20.76 -4.73
N GLU A 97 -2.29 -20.84 -3.94
CA GLU A 97 -3.20 -19.71 -3.68
C GLU A 97 -2.90 -18.96 -2.37
N SER A 98 -1.88 -19.37 -1.61
CA SER A 98 -1.62 -18.85 -0.26
C SER A 98 -0.32 -18.05 -0.19
N ILE A 99 -0.37 -16.99 0.61
CA ILE A 99 0.79 -16.16 0.94
C ILE A 99 0.99 -16.11 2.45
N TYR A 100 2.25 -16.28 2.84
CA TYR A 100 2.73 -16.25 4.21
C TYR A 100 3.69 -15.08 4.33
N ILE A 101 3.49 -14.25 5.35
CA ILE A 101 4.32 -13.07 5.60
C ILE A 101 4.81 -13.10 7.03
N SER A 102 6.12 -12.93 7.21
CA SER A 102 6.75 -12.70 8.51
C SER A 102 7.29 -11.27 8.53
N ALA A 103 6.71 -10.44 9.38
CA ALA A 103 7.09 -9.05 9.59
C ALA A 103 8.02 -8.91 10.79
N LYS A 104 9.12 -8.18 10.60
CA LYS A 104 9.96 -7.64 11.67
C LYS A 104 9.70 -6.14 11.74
N TRP A 105 9.10 -5.71 12.85
CA TRP A 105 8.78 -4.31 13.10
C TRP A 105 9.97 -3.64 13.79
N ASN A 106 10.54 -2.61 13.17
CA ASN A 106 11.67 -1.87 13.75
C ASN A 106 11.22 -0.53 14.34
N ASN A 107 10.31 0.18 13.65
CA ASN A 107 9.69 1.39 14.16
C ASN A 107 8.26 1.54 13.62
N LEU A 108 7.32 1.91 14.50
CA LEU A 108 5.93 2.17 14.14
C LEU A 108 5.45 3.39 14.91
N ALA A 109 4.81 4.33 14.23
CA ALA A 109 4.19 5.49 14.85
C ALA A 109 3.24 5.08 16.00
N GLY A 110 3.26 5.88 17.08
CA GLY A 110 2.41 5.64 18.25
C GLY A 110 2.92 4.56 19.21
N ASN A 111 4.21 4.20 19.15
CA ASN A 111 4.83 3.17 19.99
C ASN A 111 4.14 1.80 19.88
N LEU A 112 3.60 1.48 18.70
CA LEU A 112 2.89 0.23 18.43
C LEU A 112 3.84 -0.98 18.29
N VAL A 113 5.15 -0.74 18.28
CA VAL A 113 6.17 -1.78 18.05
C VAL A 113 6.05 -2.91 19.06
N ASP A 114 5.90 -2.62 20.35
CA ASP A 114 5.81 -3.65 21.39
C ASP A 114 4.54 -4.51 21.26
N LEU A 115 3.42 -3.90 20.84
CA LEU A 115 2.17 -4.61 20.55
C LEU A 115 2.31 -5.49 19.31
N ALA A 116 2.99 -4.99 18.27
CA ALA A 116 3.18 -5.70 17.01
C ALA A 116 4.19 -6.86 17.13
N LEU A 117 5.27 -6.68 17.90
CA LEU A 117 6.29 -7.69 18.14
C LEU A 117 5.83 -8.81 19.08
N SER A 118 5.04 -8.49 20.12
CA SER A 118 4.69 -9.47 21.15
C SER A 118 3.71 -10.56 20.69
N ASN A 119 2.84 -10.30 19.70
CA ASN A 119 1.73 -11.22 19.39
C ASN A 119 1.39 -11.39 17.89
N CYS A 120 2.00 -10.63 16.98
CA CYS A 120 1.39 -10.42 15.66
C CYS A 120 2.37 -10.35 14.49
N SER A 121 3.56 -10.95 14.53
CA SER A 121 4.54 -10.83 13.44
C SER A 121 4.20 -11.62 12.17
N LYS A 122 3.28 -12.58 12.23
CA LYS A 122 2.96 -13.47 11.10
C LYS A 122 1.57 -13.22 10.55
N LEU A 123 1.45 -13.34 9.23
CA LEU A 123 0.20 -13.30 8.50
C LEU A 123 0.16 -14.46 7.51
N GLU A 124 -0.98 -15.13 7.43
CA GLU A 124 -1.29 -16.10 6.39
C GLU A 124 -2.65 -15.75 5.80
N THR A 125 -2.74 -15.69 4.48
CA THR A 125 -3.98 -15.39 3.77
C THR A 125 -3.91 -15.90 2.32
N LYS A 126 -5.01 -15.77 1.58
CA LYS A 126 -5.04 -16.03 0.14
C LYS A 126 -4.36 -14.89 -0.62
N ILE A 127 -3.62 -15.22 -1.69
CA ILE A 127 -3.00 -14.24 -2.59
C ILE A 127 -4.03 -13.25 -3.11
N GLU A 128 -5.20 -13.73 -3.53
CA GLU A 128 -6.28 -12.87 -4.04
C GLU A 128 -6.74 -11.85 -3.00
N ILE A 129 -6.88 -12.25 -1.74
CA ILE A 129 -7.27 -11.36 -0.65
C ILE A 129 -6.15 -10.36 -0.38
N PHE A 130 -4.90 -10.82 -0.30
CA PHE A 130 -3.76 -9.94 -0.08
C PHE A 130 -3.66 -8.85 -1.16
N LEU A 131 -3.78 -9.22 -2.44
CA LEU A 131 -3.72 -8.29 -3.56
C LEU A 131 -4.92 -7.33 -3.57
N SER A 132 -6.13 -7.82 -3.28
CA SER A 132 -7.36 -6.99 -3.34
C SER A 132 -7.33 -5.81 -2.36
N GLU A 133 -6.70 -5.98 -1.19
CA GLU A 133 -6.55 -4.92 -0.18
C GLU A 133 -5.79 -3.69 -0.73
N TYR A 134 -4.86 -3.88 -1.67
CA TYR A 134 -4.12 -2.75 -2.27
C TYR A 134 -4.91 -2.02 -3.35
N LYS A 135 -5.93 -2.64 -3.95
CA LYS A 135 -6.62 -2.06 -5.14
C LYS A 135 -7.17 -0.67 -4.88
N LYS A 136 -7.78 -0.45 -3.72
CA LYS A 136 -8.36 0.86 -3.38
C LYS A 136 -7.27 1.93 -3.18
N LEU A 137 -6.12 1.53 -2.64
CA LEU A 137 -4.99 2.45 -2.41
C LEU A 137 -4.42 2.91 -3.75
N LEU A 138 -4.11 1.95 -4.64
CA LEU A 138 -3.60 2.26 -5.98
C LEU A 138 -4.58 3.15 -6.77
N GLN A 139 -5.89 2.88 -6.66
CA GLN A 139 -6.93 3.73 -7.24
C GLN A 139 -6.94 5.15 -6.67
N GLN A 140 -6.80 5.31 -5.34
CA GLN A 140 -6.80 6.63 -4.73
C GLN A 140 -5.58 7.44 -5.18
N LEU A 141 -4.42 6.80 -5.29
CA LEU A 141 -3.20 7.44 -5.78
C LEU A 141 -3.32 7.83 -7.26
N SER A 142 -3.84 6.95 -8.12
CA SER A 142 -4.02 7.28 -9.55
C SER A 142 -4.99 8.44 -9.76
N ILE A 143 -6.12 8.47 -9.04
CA ILE A 143 -7.07 9.59 -9.07
C ILE A 143 -6.40 10.90 -8.63
N ALA A 144 -5.61 10.86 -7.56
CA ALA A 144 -4.94 12.05 -7.05
C ALA A 144 -3.89 12.58 -8.04
N VAL A 145 -3.09 11.70 -8.65
CA VAL A 145 -2.13 12.07 -9.69
C VAL A 145 -2.84 12.67 -10.91
N GLU A 146 -3.86 11.99 -11.44
CA GLU A 146 -4.62 12.48 -12.61
C GLU A 146 -5.25 13.85 -12.35
N LYS A 147 -5.90 14.03 -11.19
CA LYS A 147 -6.60 15.28 -10.85
C LYS A 147 -5.68 16.42 -10.42
N SER A 148 -4.44 16.11 -10.04
CA SER A 148 -3.46 17.15 -9.70
C SER A 148 -2.95 17.90 -10.94
N GLU A 149 -3.07 17.29 -12.12
CA GLU A 149 -2.50 17.78 -13.40
C GLU A 149 -0.98 18.00 -13.39
N LEU A 150 -0.26 17.52 -12.37
CA LEU A 150 1.20 17.63 -12.34
C LEU A 150 1.86 16.73 -13.39
N SER A 151 3.07 17.08 -13.79
CA SER A 151 3.87 16.27 -14.71
C SER A 151 4.83 15.34 -13.97
N ILE A 152 4.92 14.08 -14.40
CA ILE A 152 5.91 13.12 -13.89
C ILE A 152 6.93 12.81 -15.00
N VAL A 153 8.21 13.00 -14.70
CA VAL A 153 9.32 12.78 -15.65
C VAL A 153 9.53 11.27 -15.87
N GLU A 154 9.79 10.52 -14.81
CA GLU A 154 10.01 9.07 -14.83
C GLU A 154 8.70 8.33 -14.55
N GLN A 155 8.12 7.76 -15.61
CA GLN A 155 6.79 7.18 -15.54
C GLN A 155 6.78 5.66 -15.25
N GLU A 156 7.92 5.03 -14.96
CA GLU A 156 7.99 3.58 -14.80
C GLU A 156 7.14 3.08 -13.62
N SER A 157 7.37 3.60 -12.41
CA SER A 157 6.56 3.28 -11.22
C SER A 157 5.10 3.66 -11.41
N TYR A 158 4.82 4.80 -12.05
CA TYR A 158 3.44 5.24 -12.31
C TYR A 158 2.69 4.27 -13.23
N LYS A 159 3.32 3.81 -14.32
CA LYS A 159 2.72 2.82 -15.23
C LYS A 159 2.52 1.48 -14.53
N LEU A 160 3.53 1.01 -13.77
CA LEU A 160 3.41 -0.22 -12.99
C LEU A 160 2.24 -0.17 -11.99
N MET A 161 2.03 0.97 -11.33
CA MET A 161 0.90 1.19 -10.43
C MET A 161 -0.44 1.04 -11.16
N LEU A 162 -0.59 1.63 -12.35
CA LEU A 162 -1.80 1.53 -13.17
C LEU A 162 -2.05 0.09 -13.64
N ASP A 163 -1.01 -0.61 -14.09
CA ASP A 163 -1.09 -2.01 -14.54
C ASP A 163 -1.51 -2.94 -13.39
N LEU A 164 -0.91 -2.76 -12.21
CA LEU A 164 -1.27 -3.50 -11.00
C LEU A 164 -2.72 -3.23 -10.61
N GLN A 165 -3.14 -1.97 -10.56
CA GLN A 165 -4.53 -1.59 -10.26
C GLN A 165 -5.52 -2.27 -11.21
N ALA A 166 -5.21 -2.33 -12.51
CA ALA A 166 -6.06 -2.95 -13.52
C ALA A 166 -6.08 -4.49 -13.41
N SER A 167 -4.96 -5.11 -13.05
CA SER A 167 -4.82 -6.56 -12.94
C SER A 167 -5.55 -7.16 -11.72
N ILE A 168 -5.64 -6.41 -10.62
CA ILE A 168 -6.30 -6.85 -9.40
C ILE A 168 -7.81 -6.80 -9.61
N LYS A 169 -8.47 -7.96 -9.60
CA LYS A 169 -9.91 -8.07 -9.95
C LYS A 169 -10.82 -7.44 -8.91
N ASN A 170 -10.67 -7.84 -7.66
CA ASN A 170 -11.57 -7.51 -6.57
C ASN A 170 -11.03 -6.37 -5.71
N TYR A 171 -11.93 -5.62 -5.08
CA TYR A 171 -11.55 -4.70 -4.02
C TYR A 171 -11.36 -5.45 -2.71
N GLY A 172 -10.55 -4.87 -1.84
CA GLY A 172 -10.36 -5.31 -0.46
C GLY A 172 -11.67 -5.39 0.30
N SER A 173 -11.67 -6.19 1.35
CA SER A 173 -12.80 -6.51 2.22
C SER A 173 -13.62 -5.31 2.69
N LEU A 174 -13.00 -4.15 2.90
CA LEU A 174 -13.67 -2.92 3.33
C LEU A 174 -14.46 -2.20 2.22
N TYR A 175 -14.28 -2.61 0.96
CA TYR A 175 -14.80 -1.93 -0.23
C TYR A 175 -15.55 -2.87 -1.17
N GLN A 176 -15.79 -4.11 -0.74
CA GLN A 176 -16.68 -5.00 -1.47
C GLN A 176 -18.11 -4.51 -1.28
N VAL A 177 -18.79 -4.20 -2.39
CA VAL A 177 -20.22 -3.91 -2.36
C VAL A 177 -20.92 -5.24 -2.14
N ASP A 178 -21.63 -5.39 -1.02
CA ASP A 178 -22.48 -6.56 -0.79
C ASP A 178 -23.49 -6.66 -1.94
N THR A 179 -23.28 -7.61 -2.86
CA THR A 179 -24.32 -8.06 -3.79
C THR A 179 -25.31 -8.94 -3.04
N LYS A 180 -25.95 -8.39 -2.00
CA LYS A 180 -27.10 -8.98 -1.32
C LYS A 180 -28.03 -7.85 -0.91
N THR A 181 -28.89 -7.45 -1.85
CA THR A 181 -30.34 -7.25 -1.68
C THR A 181 -30.91 -6.61 -2.93
N SER A 182 -31.65 -7.40 -3.71
CA SER A 182 -32.91 -7.06 -4.39
C SER A 182 -33.67 -8.35 -4.62
#